data_AF-A0A0D6Q727-F1
#
_entry.id   AF-A0A0D6Q727-F1
#
_cell.length_a   1.000
_cell.length_b   1.000
_cell.length_c   1.000
_cell.angle_alpha   90.00
_cell.angle_beta   90.00
_cell.angle_gamma   90.00
#
_symmetry.space_group_name_H-M   'P 1'
#
loop_
_entity.id
_entity.type
_entity.pdbx_description
1 polymer ?
#
loop_
_entity_poly.entity_id
_entity_poly.type
_entity_poly.pdbx_seq_one_letter_code
_entity_poly.pdbx_strand_id
1 'polypeptide(L)'
;MGKDLYPGEIACLLSHKKALQQIAAKDRPWIVLEDDVLLSPDWPYVVRALMQRRDEWEFVRFFGDAKHATRLQRKLVPLGRNYWLTRISTTPGGAHAYLVSPSGARKILRCLHYTATPIDTLMGQPWKTGLGALSVWPGLARENGEFPSYIGNARFVSAPTTTGLERALYFAANPGLRLVQNILKRGFYYGHALPDRWHRCTRQQAGVAPHPAER
;
A
#
# COMPACT_ATOMS: atom_id res chain seq x y z
N MET A 1 19.47 6.91 2.27
CA MET A 1 19.14 7.74 3.44
C MET A 1 17.74 8.31 3.27
N GLY A 2 16.96 8.37 4.35
CA GLY A 2 15.59 8.90 4.34
C GLY A 2 15.59 10.42 4.28
N LYS A 3 14.59 11.00 3.62
CA LYS A 3 14.31 12.45 3.69
C LYS A 3 13.68 12.71 5.05
N ASP A 4 14.07 13.80 5.72
CA ASP A 4 13.40 14.21 6.96
C ASP A 4 11.92 14.48 6.68
N LEU A 5 11.05 13.95 7.54
CA LEU A 5 9.60 14.11 7.39
C LEU A 5 9.23 15.52 7.83
N TYR A 6 8.43 16.21 7.01
CA TYR A 6 7.85 17.48 7.42
C TYR A 6 6.83 17.25 8.57
N PRO A 7 6.58 18.24 9.45
CA PRO A 7 5.66 18.08 10.57
C PRO A 7 4.27 17.53 10.21
N GLY A 8 3.73 17.95 9.04
CA GLY A 8 2.47 17.41 8.53
C GLY A 8 2.54 15.93 8.11
N GLU A 9 3.68 15.49 7.56
CA GLU A 9 3.91 14.08 7.24
C GLU A 9 4.09 13.23 8.50
N ILE A 10 4.67 13.80 9.56
CA ILE A 10 4.76 13.14 10.88
C ILE A 10 3.36 12.97 11.48
N ALA A 11 2.52 14.01 11.44
CA ALA A 11 1.15 13.94 11.94
C ALA A 11 0.33 12.88 11.19
N CYS A 12 0.39 12.88 9.86
CA CYS A 12 -0.24 11.87 9.00
C CYS A 12 0.26 10.45 9.34
N LEU A 13 1.59 10.27 9.39
CA LEU A 13 2.22 9.00 9.76
C LEU A 13 1.73 8.48 11.11
N LEU A 14 1.69 9.33 12.14
CA LEU A 14 1.25 8.95 13.48
C LEU A 14 -0.23 8.59 13.52
N SER A 15 -1.08 9.33 12.78
CA SER A 15 -2.51 9.03 12.66
C SER A 15 -2.75 7.65 12.03
N HIS A 16 -2.14 7.39 10.88
CA HIS A 16 -2.24 6.08 10.23
C HIS A 16 -1.62 4.96 11.07
N LYS A 17 -0.49 5.22 11.76
CA LYS A 17 0.11 4.24 12.68
C LYS A 17 -0.86 3.86 13.79
N LYS A 18 -1.54 4.83 14.40
CA LYS A 18 -2.55 4.59 15.44
C LYS A 18 -3.73 3.79 14.91
N ALA A 19 -4.23 4.13 13.71
CA ALA A 19 -5.28 3.36 13.06
C ALA A 19 -4.83 1.91 12.81
N LEU A 20 -3.64 1.71 12.24
CA LEU A 20 -3.10 0.37 11.98
C LEU A 20 -2.89 -0.45 13.26
N GLN A 21 -2.47 0.18 14.36
CA GLN A 21 -2.36 -0.50 15.67
C GLN A 21 -3.72 -1.00 16.16
N GLN A 22 -4.77 -0.19 16.01
CA GLN A 22 -6.13 -0.61 16.34
C GLN A 22 -6.59 -1.78 15.46
N ILE A 23 -6.32 -1.70 14.15
CA ILE A 23 -6.68 -2.77 13.21
C ILE A 23 -5.95 -4.07 13.54
N ALA A 24 -4.65 -3.98 13.84
CA ALA A 24 -3.82 -5.13 14.19
C ALA A 24 -4.28 -5.84 15.48
N ALA A 25 -4.90 -5.09 16.40
CA ALA A 25 -5.45 -5.60 17.66
C ALA A 25 -6.89 -6.13 17.55
N LYS A 26 -7.50 -6.11 16.36
CA LYS A 26 -8.89 -6.55 16.12
C LYS A 26 -8.93 -7.71 15.12
N ASP A 27 -9.96 -8.53 15.19
CA ASP A 27 -10.13 -9.71 14.31
C ASP A 27 -10.94 -9.45 13.04
N ARG A 28 -11.01 -8.19 12.60
CA ARG A 28 -11.74 -7.81 11.37
C ARG A 28 -10.94 -6.81 10.53
N PRO A 29 -11.06 -6.84 9.20
CA PRO A 29 -10.46 -5.84 8.33
C PRO A 29 -11.16 -4.49 8.45
N TRP A 30 -10.42 -3.41 8.19
CA TRP A 30 -10.93 -2.04 8.28
C TRP A 30 -10.62 -1.28 7.01
N ILE A 31 -11.53 -0.37 6.69
CA ILE A 31 -11.32 0.67 5.69
C ILE A 31 -10.81 1.89 6.43
N VAL A 32 -9.73 2.47 5.92
CA VAL A 32 -9.21 3.77 6.34
C VAL A 32 -9.44 4.73 5.20
N LEU A 33 -10.08 5.86 5.49
CA LEU A 33 -10.36 6.95 4.56
C LEU A 33 -9.79 8.24 5.17
N GLU A 34 -9.18 9.05 4.33
CA GLU A 34 -8.91 10.46 4.64
C GLU A 34 -10.21 11.28 4.55
N ASP A 35 -10.18 12.48 5.11
CA ASP A 35 -11.34 13.36 5.27
C ASP A 35 -11.83 13.97 3.95
N ASP A 36 -10.97 14.05 2.94
CA ASP A 36 -11.23 14.67 1.65
C ASP A 36 -11.49 13.66 0.52
N VAL A 37 -11.81 12.40 0.83
CA VAL A 37 -11.99 11.38 -0.19
C VAL A 37 -13.40 11.41 -0.82
N LEU A 38 -13.45 11.44 -2.15
CA LEU A 38 -14.67 11.27 -2.93
C LEU A 38 -14.79 9.81 -3.39
N LEU A 39 -15.89 9.15 -3.00
CA LEU A 39 -16.16 7.76 -3.30
C LEU A 39 -17.10 7.59 -4.50
N SER A 40 -16.84 6.58 -5.32
CA SER A 40 -17.74 6.16 -6.40
C SER A 40 -19.07 5.62 -5.85
N PRO A 41 -20.21 5.80 -6.55
CA PRO A 41 -21.49 5.17 -6.18
C PRO A 41 -21.44 3.65 -6.06
N ASP A 42 -20.51 2.99 -6.77
CA ASP A 42 -20.30 1.54 -6.71
C ASP A 42 -19.48 1.08 -5.49
N TRP A 43 -19.01 2.01 -4.64
CA TRP A 43 -18.19 1.71 -3.47
C TRP A 43 -18.77 0.58 -2.58
N PRO A 44 -20.05 0.61 -2.17
CA PRO A 44 -20.61 -0.44 -1.31
C PRO A 44 -20.61 -1.81 -1.99
N TYR A 45 -20.83 -1.84 -3.30
CA TYR A 45 -20.83 -3.08 -4.08
C TYR A 45 -19.44 -3.71 -4.09
N VAL A 46 -18.41 -2.93 -4.45
CA VAL A 46 -17.06 -3.46 -4.57
C VAL A 46 -16.46 -3.83 -3.22
N VAL A 47 -16.71 -3.02 -2.17
CA VAL A 47 -16.29 -3.38 -0.80
C VAL A 47 -16.91 -4.69 -0.36
N ARG A 48 -18.19 -4.93 -0.65
CA ARG A 48 -18.85 -6.21 -0.35
C ARG A 48 -18.20 -7.38 -1.10
N ALA A 49 -17.90 -7.20 -2.38
CA ALA A 49 -17.21 -8.22 -3.18
C ALA A 49 -15.81 -8.53 -2.62
N LEU A 50 -15.08 -7.52 -2.15
CA LEU A 50 -13.79 -7.69 -1.47
C LEU A 50 -13.93 -8.43 -0.14
N MET A 51 -14.95 -8.12 0.67
CA MET A 51 -15.21 -8.80 1.94
C MET A 51 -15.53 -10.29 1.76
N GLN A 52 -16.24 -10.64 0.68
CA GLN A 52 -16.51 -12.05 0.32
C GLN A 52 -15.24 -12.81 -0.08
N ARG A 53 -14.17 -12.09 -0.43
CA ARG A 53 -12.89 -12.62 -0.91
C ARG A 53 -11.73 -12.26 0.01
N ARG A 54 -11.99 -12.22 1.33
CA ARG A 54 -11.02 -11.81 2.35
C ARG A 54 -9.70 -12.58 2.34
N ASP A 55 -9.70 -13.79 1.78
CA ASP A 55 -8.51 -14.65 1.69
C ASP A 55 -7.67 -14.35 0.44
N GLU A 56 -8.13 -13.46 -0.45
CA GLU A 56 -7.44 -13.11 -1.70
C GLU A 56 -6.60 -11.83 -1.58
N TRP A 57 -6.68 -11.12 -0.45
CA TRP A 57 -5.95 -9.87 -0.23
C TRP A 57 -5.62 -9.67 1.25
N GLU A 58 -4.52 -8.97 1.51
CA GLU A 58 -4.20 -8.47 2.86
C GLU A 58 -4.29 -6.95 2.93
N PHE A 59 -4.15 -6.28 1.78
CA PHE A 59 -4.13 -4.85 1.64
C PHE A 59 -4.54 -4.44 0.23
N VAL A 60 -5.56 -3.59 0.14
CA VAL A 60 -6.12 -3.07 -1.12
C VAL A 60 -6.12 -1.55 -1.03
N ARG A 61 -5.49 -0.89 -1.98
CA ARG A 61 -5.51 0.58 -2.12
C ARG A 61 -6.55 0.98 -3.15
N PHE A 62 -7.32 2.00 -2.84
CA PHE A 62 -8.29 2.56 -3.75
C PHE A 62 -7.72 3.81 -4.39
N PHE A 63 -7.72 3.83 -5.71
CA PHE A 63 -7.32 4.97 -6.52
C PHE A 63 -8.45 5.30 -7.47
N GLY A 64 -8.66 6.57 -7.78
CA GLY A 64 -9.74 7.06 -8.65
C GLY A 64 -9.23 8.07 -9.68
N ASP A 65 -8.01 8.57 -9.51
CA ASP A 65 -7.46 9.58 -10.41
C ASP A 65 -7.04 8.98 -11.75
N ALA A 66 -7.23 9.77 -12.81
CA ALA A 66 -6.81 9.44 -14.17
C ALA A 66 -5.32 9.04 -14.26
N LYS A 67 -4.48 9.60 -13.37
CA LYS A 67 -3.04 9.28 -13.26
C LYS A 67 -2.79 7.79 -12.99
N HIS A 68 -3.70 7.09 -12.30
CA HIS A 68 -3.59 5.67 -11.99
C HIS A 68 -4.27 4.77 -13.04
N ALA A 69 -5.26 5.30 -13.76
CA ALA A 69 -5.99 4.58 -14.79
C ALA A 69 -5.12 4.20 -16.00
N THR A 70 -4.11 5.01 -16.33
CA THR A 70 -3.21 4.78 -17.48
C THR A 70 -2.04 3.83 -17.19
N ARG A 71 -1.87 3.40 -15.93
CA ARG A 71 -0.76 2.53 -15.54
C ARG A 71 -1.06 1.08 -15.89
N LEU A 72 -0.04 0.31 -16.22
CA LEU A 72 -0.18 -1.13 -16.46
C LEU A 72 -0.70 -1.83 -15.19
N GLN A 73 -1.84 -2.51 -15.33
CA GLN A 73 -2.47 -3.26 -14.25
C GLN A 73 -2.72 -4.71 -14.68
N ARG A 74 -2.26 -5.66 -13.88
CA ARG A 74 -2.57 -7.08 -14.07
C ARG A 74 -3.87 -7.40 -13.34
N LYS A 75 -4.89 -7.84 -14.07
CA LYS A 75 -6.15 -8.34 -13.50
C LYS A 75 -5.90 -9.69 -12.83
N LEU A 76 -6.32 -9.81 -11.56
CA LEU A 76 -6.13 -11.02 -10.77
C LEU A 76 -7.47 -11.71 -10.53
N VAL A 77 -8.44 -10.96 -10.01
CA VAL A 77 -9.69 -11.50 -9.46
C VAL A 77 -10.85 -10.64 -9.91
N PRO A 78 -11.89 -11.19 -10.57
CA PRO A 78 -13.07 -10.42 -10.94
C PRO A 78 -13.90 -10.11 -9.68
N LEU A 79 -14.33 -8.87 -9.53
CA LEU A 79 -15.19 -8.41 -8.42
C LEU A 79 -16.65 -8.16 -8.87
N GLY A 80 -16.94 -8.36 -10.16
CA GLY A 80 -18.25 -8.12 -10.77
C GLY A 80 -18.45 -6.66 -11.21
N ARG A 81 -19.50 -6.38 -12.00
CA ARG A 81 -19.74 -5.05 -12.64
C ARG A 81 -18.51 -4.47 -13.34
N ASN A 82 -17.74 -5.31 -14.02
CA ASN A 82 -16.47 -4.96 -14.67
C ASN A 82 -15.34 -4.49 -13.71
N TYR A 83 -15.51 -4.60 -12.40
CA TYR A 83 -14.44 -4.38 -11.43
C TYR A 83 -13.54 -5.61 -11.31
N TRP A 84 -12.27 -5.34 -11.08
CA TRP A 84 -11.22 -6.32 -10.89
C TRP A 84 -10.33 -5.91 -9.73
N LEU A 85 -9.92 -6.89 -8.93
CA LEU A 85 -8.74 -6.78 -8.09
C LEU A 85 -7.52 -6.90 -8.99
N THR A 86 -6.64 -5.92 -8.92
CA THR A 86 -5.48 -5.78 -9.80
C THR A 86 -4.19 -5.59 -9.02
N ARG A 87 -3.08 -5.87 -9.69
CA ARG A 87 -1.74 -5.46 -9.24
C ARG A 87 -1.20 -4.41 -10.19
N ILE A 88 -0.86 -3.23 -9.65
CA ILE A 88 -0.24 -2.15 -10.41
C ILE A 88 1.26 -2.46 -10.53
N SER A 89 1.83 -2.27 -11.73
CA SER A 89 3.29 -2.45 -11.97
C SER A 89 4.16 -1.38 -11.32
N THR A 90 3.54 -0.41 -10.66
CA THR A 90 4.17 0.74 -10.02
C THR A 90 3.77 0.88 -8.57
N THR A 91 4.50 1.74 -7.87
CA THR A 91 4.28 2.14 -6.48
C THR A 91 3.66 3.54 -6.48
N PRO A 92 2.36 3.69 -6.79
CA PRO A 92 1.71 4.98 -6.65
C PRO A 92 1.81 5.47 -5.20
N GLY A 93 2.04 6.77 -4.99
CA GLY A 93 1.84 7.42 -3.68
C GLY A 93 0.35 7.61 -3.35
N GLY A 94 0.05 8.05 -2.13
CA GLY A 94 -1.30 8.38 -1.64
C GLY A 94 -1.93 7.33 -0.72
N ALA A 95 -2.29 7.71 0.50
CA ALA A 95 -2.97 6.86 1.48
C ALA A 95 -4.46 7.22 1.69
N HIS A 96 -5.05 8.00 0.76
CA HIS A 96 -6.40 8.56 0.87
C HIS A 96 -7.50 7.55 1.13
N ALA A 97 -7.42 6.36 0.55
CA ALA A 97 -8.35 5.27 0.84
C ALA A 97 -7.68 3.90 0.69
N TYR A 98 -7.76 3.08 1.73
CA TYR A 98 -7.31 1.69 1.67
C TYR A 98 -8.12 0.78 2.59
N LEU A 99 -8.14 -0.49 2.23
CA LEU A 99 -8.70 -1.59 3.00
C LEU A 99 -7.56 -2.50 3.44
N VAL A 100 -7.52 -2.83 4.73
CA VAL A 100 -6.41 -3.61 5.30
C VAL A 100 -6.92 -4.67 6.28
N SER A 101 -6.33 -5.85 6.18
CA SER A 101 -6.55 -6.97 7.10
C SER A 101 -5.66 -6.84 8.36
N PRO A 102 -6.01 -7.50 9.48
CA PRO A 102 -5.14 -7.51 10.67
C PRO A 102 -3.73 -8.09 10.41
N SER A 103 -3.58 -9.05 9.49
CA SER A 103 -2.25 -9.54 9.10
C SER A 103 -1.47 -8.50 8.30
N GLY A 104 -2.12 -7.83 7.34
CA GLY A 104 -1.54 -6.73 6.58
C GLY A 104 -1.09 -5.57 7.46
N ALA A 105 -1.93 -5.16 8.43
CA ALA A 105 -1.60 -4.10 9.38
C ALA A 105 -0.35 -4.43 10.21
N ARG A 106 -0.24 -5.68 10.71
CA ARG A 106 0.96 -6.13 11.44
C ARG A 106 2.23 -6.10 10.60
N LYS A 107 2.14 -6.46 9.30
CA LYS A 107 3.28 -6.36 8.37
C LYS A 107 3.72 -4.90 8.18
N ILE A 108 2.77 -3.99 7.96
CA ILE A 108 3.07 -2.55 7.81
C ILE A 108 3.71 -2.00 9.10
N LEU A 109 3.13 -2.27 10.27
CA LEU A 109 3.65 -1.81 11.56
C LEU A 109 5.05 -2.30 11.85
N ARG A 110 5.37 -3.56 11.50
CA ARG A 110 6.71 -4.12 11.65
C ARG A 110 7.74 -3.30 10.87
N CYS A 111 7.42 -2.88 9.65
CA CYS A 111 8.33 -2.09 8.82
C CYS A 111 8.44 -0.64 9.30
N LEU A 112 7.34 -0.05 9.78
CA LEU A 112 7.33 1.31 10.34
C LEU A 112 8.30 1.47 11.52
N HIS A 113 8.59 0.40 12.26
CA HIS A 113 9.57 0.42 13.36
C HIS A 113 11.00 0.72 12.88
N TYR A 114 11.35 0.35 11.64
CA TYR A 114 12.73 0.39 11.14
C TYR A 114 12.97 1.48 10.08
N THR A 115 11.96 2.28 9.73
CA THR A 115 12.07 3.21 8.60
C THR A 115 11.47 4.58 8.90
N ALA A 116 12.25 5.65 8.67
CA ALA A 116 11.77 7.03 8.57
C ALA A 116 11.20 7.33 7.15
N THR A 117 10.45 6.39 6.58
CA THR A 117 9.85 6.55 5.24
C THR A 117 8.39 6.99 5.39
N PRO A 118 7.89 7.96 4.59
CA PRO A 118 6.47 8.30 4.58
C PRO A 118 5.61 7.06 4.39
N ILE A 119 4.49 6.99 5.12
CA ILE A 119 3.65 5.78 5.14
C ILE A 119 3.11 5.41 3.75
N ASP A 120 2.74 6.40 2.94
CA ASP A 120 2.29 6.23 1.56
C ASP A 120 3.33 5.51 0.70
N THR A 121 4.60 5.89 0.90
CA THR A 121 5.72 5.33 0.18
C THR A 121 5.97 3.90 0.67
N LEU A 122 5.92 3.67 1.97
CA LEU A 122 6.10 2.33 2.55
C LEU A 122 5.02 1.35 2.09
N MET A 123 3.75 1.78 2.12
CA MET A 123 2.59 0.99 1.71
C MET A 123 2.66 0.56 0.23
N GLY A 124 3.29 1.36 -0.62
CA GLY A 124 3.47 1.03 -2.02
C GLY A 124 4.75 0.26 -2.35
N GLN A 125 5.63 -0.03 -1.39
CA GLN A 125 6.90 -0.75 -1.57
C GLN A 125 6.78 -2.22 -1.10
N PRO A 126 6.12 -3.09 -1.89
CA PRO A 126 5.86 -4.47 -1.48
C PRO A 126 7.13 -5.28 -1.22
N TRP A 127 8.25 -4.94 -1.86
CA TRP A 127 9.56 -5.57 -1.64
C TRP A 127 10.18 -5.26 -0.27
N LYS A 128 9.73 -4.20 0.42
CA LYS A 128 10.17 -3.90 1.79
C LYS A 128 9.19 -4.43 2.84
N THR A 129 7.90 -4.39 2.53
CA THR A 129 6.84 -4.74 3.49
C THR A 129 6.44 -6.20 3.43
N GLY A 130 6.78 -6.93 2.36
CA GLY A 130 6.24 -8.26 2.06
C GLY A 130 4.72 -8.23 1.87
N LEU A 131 4.14 -7.04 1.71
CA LEU A 131 2.71 -6.81 1.58
C LEU A 131 2.40 -6.82 0.08
N GLY A 132 1.62 -7.78 -0.37
CA GLY A 132 1.16 -7.81 -1.76
C GLY A 132 0.14 -6.69 -2.00
N ALA A 133 0.57 -5.44 -2.13
CA ALA A 133 -0.34 -4.32 -2.35
C ALA A 133 -1.14 -4.52 -3.64
N LEU A 134 -2.47 -4.58 -3.49
CA LEU A 134 -3.43 -4.69 -4.58
C LEU A 134 -4.22 -3.39 -4.73
N SER A 135 -4.94 -3.29 -5.83
CA SER A 135 -5.83 -2.16 -6.12
C SER A 135 -7.10 -2.64 -6.79
N VAL A 136 -8.09 -1.77 -6.89
CA VAL A 136 -9.30 -2.01 -7.69
C VAL A 136 -9.24 -1.23 -9.00
N TRP A 137 -9.67 -1.87 -10.07
CA TRP A 137 -9.90 -1.24 -11.37
C TRP A 137 -11.29 -1.59 -11.93
N PRO A 138 -12.07 -0.64 -12.47
CA PRO A 138 -11.83 0.81 -12.49
C PRO A 138 -11.73 1.46 -11.10
N GLY A 139 -11.24 2.70 -11.06
CA GLY A 139 -10.95 3.38 -9.80
C GLY A 139 -12.19 3.76 -8.98
N LEU A 140 -12.06 3.79 -7.65
CA LEU A 140 -13.18 3.93 -6.71
C LEU A 140 -13.13 5.13 -5.76
N ALA A 141 -11.94 5.67 -5.48
CA ALA A 141 -11.76 6.74 -4.52
C ALA A 141 -10.75 7.75 -5.05
N ARG A 142 -11.14 9.02 -5.15
CA ARG A 142 -10.29 10.12 -5.61
C ARG A 142 -10.18 11.19 -4.52
N GLU A 143 -9.06 11.90 -4.53
CA GLU A 143 -8.86 13.07 -3.67
C GLU A 143 -9.80 14.21 -4.11
N ASN A 144 -10.44 14.91 -3.16
CA ASN A 144 -11.16 16.13 -3.46
C ASN A 144 -10.15 17.28 -3.65
N GLY A 145 -9.82 17.59 -4.89
CA GLY A 145 -8.83 18.63 -5.24
C GLY A 145 -9.22 20.08 -4.85
N GLU A 146 -10.33 20.26 -4.13
CA GLU A 146 -10.81 21.55 -3.63
C GLU A 146 -10.00 22.05 -2.42
N PHE A 147 -9.27 21.16 -1.73
CA PHE A 147 -8.41 21.56 -0.62
C PHE A 147 -6.93 21.56 -1.04
N PRO A 148 -6.21 22.69 -0.89
CA PRO A 148 -4.77 22.68 -1.09
C PRO A 148 -4.15 21.76 -0.02
N SER A 149 -3.34 20.78 -0.47
CA SER A 149 -2.57 19.90 0.43
C SER A 149 -1.81 20.74 1.47
N TYR A 150 -2.26 20.67 2.74
CA TYR A 150 -1.59 21.31 3.88
C TYR A 150 -0.17 20.75 4.11
N ILE A 151 0.11 19.61 3.50
CA ILE A 151 1.44 19.05 3.34
C ILE A 151 2.09 19.76 2.14
N GLY A 152 2.69 20.92 2.36
CA GLY A 152 3.17 21.83 1.31
C GLY A 152 4.08 21.22 0.23
N ASN A 153 4.25 21.94 -0.87
CA ASN A 153 5.03 21.49 -2.06
C ASN A 153 6.54 21.27 -1.83
N ALA A 154 7.07 21.67 -0.66
CA ALA A 154 8.46 21.44 -0.26
C ALA A 154 8.86 19.95 -0.28
N ARG A 155 7.90 19.03 -0.18
CA ARG A 155 8.12 17.57 -0.32
C ARG A 155 8.62 17.16 -1.71
N PHE A 156 8.21 17.85 -2.78
CA PHE A 156 8.66 17.58 -4.15
C PHE A 156 10.00 18.23 -4.49
N VAL A 157 10.41 19.25 -3.72
CA VAL A 157 11.72 19.87 -3.84
C VAL A 157 12.76 18.87 -3.35
N SER A 158 13.41 18.22 -4.30
CA SER A 158 14.49 17.25 -4.07
C SER A 158 15.83 17.97 -4.16
N ALA A 159 16.01 19.06 -3.41
CA ALA A 159 17.32 19.66 -3.23
C ALA A 159 18.00 18.94 -2.06
N PRO A 160 19.13 18.24 -2.26
CA PRO A 160 19.89 17.71 -1.14
C PRO A 160 20.34 18.89 -0.27
N THR A 161 20.05 18.82 1.04
CA THR A 161 20.53 19.79 2.04
C THR A 161 22.05 19.70 2.23
N THR A 162 22.68 18.64 1.69
CA THR A 162 24.11 18.37 1.82
C THR A 162 24.96 19.23 0.88
N THR A 163 26.04 19.79 1.42
CA THR A 163 27.04 20.59 0.71
C THR A 163 28.32 19.77 0.50
N GLY A 164 29.13 20.14 -0.51
CA GLY A 164 30.45 19.54 -0.73
C GLY A 164 30.46 18.08 -1.24
N LEU A 165 31.39 17.27 -0.72
CA LEU A 165 31.67 15.89 -1.16
C LEU A 165 30.47 14.94 -0.99
N GLU A 166 29.65 15.15 0.03
CA GLU A 166 28.44 14.36 0.28
C GLU A 166 27.43 14.49 -0.88
N ARG A 167 27.34 15.67 -1.49
CA ARG A 167 26.49 15.90 -2.66
C ARG A 167 27.03 15.19 -3.90
N ALA A 168 28.34 15.20 -4.12
CA ALA A 168 28.97 14.48 -5.21
C ALA A 168 28.79 12.96 -5.08
N LEU A 169 29.02 12.42 -3.88
CA LEU A 169 28.74 11.01 -3.54
C LEU A 169 27.26 10.66 -3.75
N TYR A 170 26.34 11.54 -3.36
CA TYR A 170 24.90 11.36 -3.59
C TYR A 170 24.56 11.25 -5.09
N PHE A 171 25.11 12.13 -5.93
CA PHE A 171 24.89 12.07 -7.38
C PHE A 171 25.54 10.84 -8.02
N ALA A 172 26.70 10.40 -7.52
CA ALA A 172 27.37 9.19 -8.01
C ALA A 172 26.64 7.90 -7.63
N ALA A 173 26.09 7.80 -6.41
CA ALA A 173 25.43 6.59 -5.90
C ALA A 173 23.96 6.46 -6.34
N ASN A 174 23.28 7.58 -6.61
CA ASN A 174 21.86 7.59 -6.93
C ASN A 174 21.44 6.77 -8.16
N PRO A 175 22.16 6.80 -9.29
CA PRO A 175 21.82 5.98 -10.45
C PRO A 175 21.80 4.49 -10.11
N GLY A 176 22.80 4.02 -9.35
CA GLY A 176 22.88 2.63 -8.90
C GLY A 176 21.73 2.26 -7.96
N LEU A 177 21.42 3.12 -6.99
CA LEU A 177 20.30 2.88 -6.07
C LEU A 177 18.94 2.83 -6.80
N ARG A 178 18.73 3.71 -7.79
CA ARG A 178 17.53 3.72 -8.63
C ARG A 178 17.45 2.48 -9.51
N LEU A 179 18.57 2.01 -10.04
CA LEU A 179 18.63 0.78 -10.83
C LEU A 179 18.24 -0.43 -9.98
N VAL A 180 18.83 -0.57 -8.78
CA VAL A 180 18.48 -1.65 -7.84
C VAL A 180 17.00 -1.59 -7.45
N GLN A 181 16.45 -0.41 -7.15
CA GLN A 181 15.02 -0.27 -6.86
C GLN A 181 14.14 -0.67 -8.04
N ASN A 182 14.51 -0.31 -9.27
CA ASN A 182 13.76 -0.71 -10.47
C ASN A 182 13.84 -2.22 -10.73
N ILE A 183 15.01 -2.84 -10.50
CA ILE A 183 15.19 -4.29 -10.59
C ILE A 183 14.32 -4.99 -9.54
N LEU A 184 14.36 -4.56 -8.27
CA LEU A 184 13.52 -5.14 -7.20
C LEU A 184 12.03 -4.97 -7.50
N LYS A 185 11.62 -3.81 -8.00
CA LYS A 185 10.24 -3.51 -8.37
C LYS A 185 9.74 -4.40 -9.51
N ARG A 186 10.53 -4.53 -10.58
CA ARG A 186 10.21 -5.42 -11.71
C ARG A 186 10.28 -6.88 -11.30
N GLY A 187 11.31 -7.27 -10.55
CA GLY A 187 11.49 -8.60 -9.98
C GLY A 187 10.33 -9.01 -9.09
N PHE A 188 9.82 -8.12 -8.24
CA PHE A 188 8.62 -8.39 -7.44
C PHE A 188 7.38 -8.53 -8.34
N TYR A 189 7.19 -7.65 -9.32
CA TYR A 189 6.03 -7.69 -10.23
C TYR A 189 5.98 -8.97 -11.09
N TYR A 190 7.10 -9.35 -11.70
CA TYR A 190 7.24 -10.54 -12.54
C TYR A 190 7.44 -11.82 -11.74
N GLY A 191 8.21 -11.77 -10.65
CA GLY A 191 8.44 -12.90 -9.74
C GLY A 191 7.16 -13.32 -9.01
N HIS A 192 6.28 -12.37 -8.67
CA HIS A 192 4.92 -12.65 -8.20
C HIS A 192 3.89 -12.86 -9.34
N ALA A 193 4.30 -13.06 -10.60
CA ALA A 193 3.37 -13.46 -11.67
C ALA A 193 2.97 -14.94 -11.60
N LEU A 194 3.87 -15.81 -11.12
CA LEU A 194 3.61 -17.25 -10.95
C LEU A 194 3.01 -17.62 -9.57
N PRO A 195 3.37 -16.96 -8.44
CA PRO A 195 2.86 -17.26 -7.11
C PRO A 195 1.76 -16.31 -6.62
N ASP A 196 0.86 -15.80 -7.48
CA ASP A 196 -0.43 -15.24 -6.99
C ASP A 196 -1.28 -16.32 -6.24
N ARG A 197 -0.78 -17.55 -6.13
CA ARG A 197 -1.20 -18.61 -5.19
C ARG A 197 -0.75 -18.40 -3.72
N TRP A 198 0.14 -17.45 -3.41
CA TRP A 198 0.75 -17.30 -2.07
C TRP A 198 -0.28 -17.11 -0.93
N HIS A 199 -1.38 -16.41 -1.19
CA HIS A 199 -2.46 -16.22 -0.21
C HIS A 199 -3.26 -17.51 0.08
N ARG A 200 -3.22 -18.52 -0.80
CA ARG A 200 -3.89 -19.82 -0.58
C ARG A 200 -3.11 -20.77 0.33
N CYS A 201 -1.78 -20.74 0.28
CA CYS A 201 -0.96 -21.78 0.90
C CYS A 201 -0.62 -21.51 2.39
N THR A 202 -0.42 -20.25 2.77
CA THR A 202 0.01 -19.89 4.12
C THR A 202 -1.04 -20.08 5.21
N ARG A 203 -2.32 -20.33 4.86
CA ARG A 203 -3.39 -20.67 5.81
C ARG A 203 -3.70 -22.15 5.88
N GLN A 204 -3.45 -22.91 4.80
CA GLN A 204 -3.62 -24.36 4.80
C GLN A 204 -2.62 -25.06 5.74
N GLN A 205 -1.46 -24.44 5.97
CA GLN A 205 -0.47 -24.93 6.96
C GLN A 205 -0.72 -24.48 8.40
N ALA A 206 -1.63 -23.52 8.65
CA ALA A 206 -1.97 -23.05 10.00
C ALA A 206 -3.27 -23.67 10.55
N GLY A 207 -3.89 -24.60 9.81
CA GLY A 207 -5.22 -25.16 10.09
C GLY A 207 -5.25 -26.67 10.35
N VAL A 208 -4.18 -27.26 10.89
CA VAL A 208 -4.22 -28.67 11.36
C VAL A 208 -3.60 -28.76 12.75
N ALA A 209 -4.46 -28.57 13.77
CA ALA A 209 -4.34 -29.26 15.04
C ALA A 209 -5.77 -29.66 15.45
N PRO A 210 -6.13 -30.96 15.43
CA PRO A 210 -7.43 -31.38 15.93
C PRO A 210 -7.44 -31.20 17.45
N HIS A 211 -8.39 -30.40 17.95
CA HIS A 211 -8.70 -30.36 19.37
C HIS A 211 -9.39 -31.70 19.74
N PRO A 212 -8.92 -32.45 20.75
CA PRO A 212 -9.59 -33.67 21.15
C PRO A 212 -10.96 -33.32 21.75
N ALA A 213 -11.98 -34.04 21.32
CA ALA A 213 -13.31 -34.01 21.91
C ALA A 213 -13.25 -34.72 23.26
N GLU A 214 -13.50 -33.98 24.34
CA GLU A 214 -13.79 -34.57 25.65
C GLU A 214 -15.30 -34.72 25.81
N ARG A 215 -15.67 -35.90 26.32
CA ARG A 215 -17.02 -36.34 26.70
C ARG A 215 -17.33 -35.90 28.12
#